data_AF-A0A8J3J161-F1
#
_entry.id   AF-A0A8J3J161-F1
#
_cell.length_a   1.000
_cell.length_b   1.000
_cell.length_c   1.000
_cell.angle_alpha   90.00
_cell.angle_beta   90.00
_cell.angle_gamma   90.00
#
_symmetry.space_group_name_H-M   'P 1'
#
loop_
_entity.id
_entity.type
_entity.pdbx_description
1 polymer ?
#
loop_
_entity_poly.entity_id
_entity_poly.type
_entity_poly.pdbx_seq_one_letter_code
_entity_poly.pdbx_strand_id
1 'polypeptide(L)'
;METLASMVHLSEFHLARLFRYVVGLPPHAYQVQVRLWHARKLLAQDFSVSYVAHETGFFDQTHFTKQFKRHVGITPGAYRKTARFY
;
A
#
# COMPACT_ATOMS: atom_id res chain seq x y z
N MET A 1 4.78 5.18 10.82
CA MET A 1 6.02 4.49 11.23
C MET A 1 6.55 5.13 12.51
N GLU A 2 6.57 6.46 12.60
CA GLU A 2 6.86 7.20 13.85
C GLU A 2 6.07 6.71 15.08
N THR A 3 4.80 6.34 14.90
CA THR A 3 3.95 5.87 16.01
C THR A 3 4.27 4.46 16.53
N LEU A 4 4.97 3.61 15.76
CA LEU A 4 5.40 2.28 16.22
C LEU A 4 6.80 2.31 16.86
N ALA A 5 7.70 3.14 16.31
CA ALA A 5 9.07 3.28 16.81
C ALA A 5 9.15 3.98 18.17
N SER A 6 8.13 4.73 18.56
CA SER A 6 8.03 5.39 19.87
C SER A 6 7.56 4.44 20.98
N MET A 7 6.91 3.31 20.65
CA MET A 7 6.40 2.33 21.64
C MET A 7 7.41 1.24 22.01
N VAL A 8 8.49 1.10 21.25
CA VAL A 8 9.58 0.17 21.50
C VAL A 8 10.85 1.02 21.53
N HIS A 9 11.62 1.02 22.63
CA HIS A 9 12.88 1.77 22.79
C HIS A 9 14.00 1.27 21.86
N LEU A 10 13.71 1.16 20.56
CA LEU A 10 14.56 0.70 19.48
C LEU A 10 14.58 1.83 18.46
N SER A 11 15.78 2.31 18.11
CA SER A 11 15.97 3.19 16.97
C SER A 11 15.21 2.64 15.75
N GLU A 12 14.59 3.51 14.94
CA GLU A 12 13.85 3.11 13.71
C GLU A 12 14.66 2.15 12.82
N PHE A 13 15.99 2.29 12.81
CA PHE A 13 16.91 1.41 12.11
C PHE A 13 16.92 -0.02 12.68
N HIS A 14 16.89 -0.16 14.00
CA HIS A 14 16.89 -1.46 14.66
C HIS A 14 15.54 -2.16 14.45
N LEU A 15 14.43 -1.42 14.55
CA LEU A 15 13.10 -1.92 14.24
C LEU A 15 12.99 -2.35 12.76
N ALA A 16 13.49 -1.54 11.83
CA ALA A 16 13.47 -1.88 10.40
C ALA A 16 14.33 -3.12 10.09
N ARG A 17 15.47 -3.27 10.76
CA ARG A 17 16.35 -4.44 10.61
C ARG A 17 15.70 -5.71 11.15
N LEU A 18 15.12 -5.66 12.35
CA LEU A 18 14.40 -6.79 12.96
C LEU A 18 13.17 -7.17 12.14
N PHE A 19 12.39 -6.17 11.70
CA PHE A 19 11.23 -6.41 10.84
C PHE A 19 11.65 -7.08 9.53
N ARG A 20 12.71 -6.60 8.88
CA ARG A 20 13.24 -7.24 7.67
C ARG A 20 13.75 -8.66 7.93
N TYR A 21 14.38 -8.91 9.08
CA TYR A 21 14.83 -10.25 9.44
C TYR A 21 13.66 -11.23 9.59
N VAL A 22 12.56 -10.80 10.21
CA VAL A 22 11.38 -11.65 10.46
C VAL A 22 10.46 -11.77 9.24
N VAL A 23 10.21 -10.66 8.54
CA VAL A 23 9.20 -10.55 7.46
C VAL A 23 9.84 -10.67 6.07
N GLY A 24 11.16 -10.57 5.96
CA GLY A 24 11.90 -10.62 4.68
C GLY A 24 11.88 -9.31 3.88
N LEU A 25 11.03 -8.34 4.24
CA LEU A 25 10.86 -7.06 3.54
C LEU A 25 11.13 -5.88 4.48
N PRO A 26 11.68 -4.76 3.99
CA PRO A 26 11.68 -3.51 4.75
C PRO A 26 10.26 -3.07 5.11
N PRO A 27 10.03 -2.46 6.29
CA PRO A 27 8.69 -2.06 6.72
C PRO A 27 7.93 -1.19 5.73
N HIS A 28 8.59 -0.23 5.08
CA HIS A 28 7.94 0.65 4.10
C HIS A 28 7.43 -0.15 2.87
N ALA A 29 8.19 -1.14 2.42
CA ALA A 29 7.82 -1.97 1.27
C ALA A 29 6.63 -2.86 1.63
N TYR A 30 6.65 -3.44 2.84
CA TYR A 30 5.52 -4.20 3.36
C TYR A 30 4.26 -3.33 3.51
N GLN A 31 4.39 -2.11 4.04
CA GLN A 31 3.27 -1.20 4.17
C GLN A 31 2.64 -0.86 2.81
N VAL A 32 3.45 -0.63 1.78
CA VAL A 32 2.95 -0.43 0.41
C VAL A 32 2.19 -1.66 -0.07
N GLN A 33 2.69 -2.88 0.15
CA GLN A 33 2.00 -4.10 -0.25
C GLN A 33 0.64 -4.26 0.45
N VAL A 34 0.58 -4.04 1.76
CA VAL A 34 -0.67 -4.10 2.54
C VAL A 34 -1.70 -3.09 2.02
N ARG A 35 -1.27 -1.85 1.76
CA ARG A 35 -2.14 -0.80 1.20
C ARG A 35 -2.65 -1.18 -0.19
N LEU A 36 -1.80 -1.73 -1.05
CA LEU A 36 -2.19 -2.18 -2.38
C LEU A 36 -3.16 -3.37 -2.34
N TRP A 37 -2.97 -4.29 -1.39
CA TRP A 37 -3.92 -5.38 -1.13
C TRP A 37 -5.31 -4.86 -0.79
N HIS A 38 -5.39 -3.87 0.11
CA HIS A 38 -6.66 -3.22 0.44
C HIS A 38 -7.24 -2.47 -0.77
N ALA A 39 -6.40 -1.73 -1.51
CA ALA A 39 -6.82 -0.97 -2.67
C ALA A 39 -7.48 -1.84 -3.76
N ARG A 40 -6.95 -3.05 -4.01
CA ARG A 40 -7.54 -3.99 -4.96
C ARG A 40 -8.97 -4.39 -4.57
N LYS A 41 -9.23 -4.62 -3.28
CA LYS A 41 -10.57 -4.98 -2.78
C LYS A 41 -11.55 -3.83 -3.00
N LEU A 42 -11.15 -2.60 -2.72
CA LEU A 42 -12.00 -1.43 -2.91
C LEU A 42 -12.25 -1.13 -4.40
N LEU A 43 -11.23 -1.25 -5.25
CA LEU A 43 -11.40 -1.07 -6.70
C LEU A 43 -12.34 -2.13 -7.31
N ALA A 44 -12.34 -3.35 -6.77
CA ALA A 44 -13.27 -4.40 -7.19
C ALA A 44 -14.72 -4.12 -6.76
N GLN A 45 -14.91 -3.38 -5.66
CA GLN A 45 -16.22 -2.87 -5.22
C GLN A 45 -16.63 -1.58 -5.93
N ASP A 46 -15.95 -1.23 -7.01
CA ASP A 46 -16.25 -0.08 -7.86
C ASP A 46 -16.05 1.31 -7.23
N PHE A 47 -15.29 1.40 -6.14
CA PHE A 47 -14.93 2.72 -5.60
C PHE A 47 -14.04 3.53 -6.56
N SER A 48 -14.14 4.86 -6.49
CA SER A 48 -13.35 5.74 -7.34
C SER A 48 -11.86 5.67 -7.02
N VAL A 49 -10.99 5.83 -8.04
CA VAL A 49 -9.52 5.75 -7.86
C VAL A 49 -9.02 6.80 -6.85
N SER A 50 -9.63 7.99 -6.85
CA SER A 50 -9.31 9.05 -5.89
C SER A 50 -9.67 8.66 -4.45
N TYR A 51 -10.89 8.13 -4.26
CA TYR A 51 -11.32 7.65 -2.94
C TYR A 51 -10.41 6.53 -2.42
N VAL A 52 -10.09 5.54 -3.26
CA VAL A 52 -9.21 4.43 -2.87
C VAL A 52 -7.81 4.90 -2.50
N ALA A 53 -7.25 5.90 -3.20
CA ALA A 53 -5.95 6.46 -2.86
C ALA A 53 -5.94 7.06 -1.45
N HIS A 54 -6.97 7.85 -1.11
CA HIS A 54 -7.14 8.45 0.19
C HIS A 54 -7.36 7.39 1.28
N GLU A 55 -8.31 6.47 1.07
CA GLU A 55 -8.70 5.45 2.05
C GLU A 55 -7.55 4.48 2.38
N THR A 56 -6.68 4.21 1.42
CA THR A 56 -5.51 3.33 1.63
C THR A 56 -4.26 4.11 2.08
N GLY A 57 -4.41 5.39 2.41
CA GLY A 57 -3.40 6.24 3.02
C GLY A 57 -2.27 6.67 2.09
N PHE A 58 -2.45 6.62 0.77
CA PHE A 58 -1.51 7.23 -0.16
C PHE A 58 -1.63 8.75 -0.11
N PHE A 59 -0.50 9.43 -0.25
CA PHE A 59 -0.41 10.90 -0.22
C PHE A 59 -1.37 11.56 -1.22
N ASP A 60 -1.39 11.05 -2.45
CA ASP A 60 -2.30 11.49 -3.49
C ASP A 60 -2.59 10.37 -4.50
N GLN A 61 -3.53 10.63 -5.41
CA GLN A 61 -3.92 9.71 -6.47
C GLN A 61 -2.78 9.42 -7.47
N THR A 62 -1.88 10.37 -7.71
CA THR A 62 -0.77 10.23 -8.65
C THR A 62 0.27 9.25 -8.11
N HIS A 63 0.66 9.40 -6.85
CA HIS A 63 1.53 8.52 -6.12
C HIS A 63 0.92 7.12 -6.01
N PHE A 64 -0.36 7.03 -5.65
CA PHE A 64 -1.10 5.76 -5.66
C PHE A 64 -1.04 5.08 -7.03
N THR A 65 -1.35 5.80 -8.11
CA THR A 65 -1.37 5.25 -9.48
C THR A 65 0.00 4.71 -9.89
N LYS A 66 1.09 5.43 -9.58
CA LYS A 66 2.46 4.99 -9.83
C LYS A 66 2.80 3.72 -9.06
N GLN A 67 2.51 3.69 -7.75
CA GLN A 67 2.79 2.53 -6.92
C GLN A 67 1.96 1.32 -7.33
N PHE A 68 0.67 1.51 -7.60
CA PHE A 68 -0.24 0.46 -8.03
C PHE A 68 0.22 -0.15 -9.36
N LYS A 69 0.51 0.67 -10.38
CA LYS A 69 1.01 0.18 -11.66
C LYS A 69 2.34 -0.57 -11.52
N ARG A 70 3.26 -0.06 -10.69
CA ARG A 70 4.56 -0.72 -10.44
C ARG A 70 4.43 -2.13 -9.88
N HIS A 71 3.45 -2.37 -9.01
CA HIS A 71 3.31 -3.64 -8.30
C HIS A 71 2.24 -4.57 -8.89
N VAL A 72 1.20 -4.02 -9.54
CA VAL A 72 0.07 -4.77 -10.11
C VAL A 72 0.18 -4.90 -11.64
N GLY A 73 1.03 -4.09 -12.29
CA GLY A 73 1.29 -4.13 -13.73
C GLY A 73 0.35 -3.24 -14.57
N ILE A 74 -0.84 -2.90 -14.05
CA ILE A 74 -1.82 -2.05 -14.73
C ILE A 74 -2.24 -0.87 -13.85
N THR A 75 -2.85 0.16 -14.44
CA THR A 75 -3.35 1.31 -13.68
C THR A 75 -4.57 0.90 -12.84
N PRO A 76 -4.81 1.56 -11.68
CA PRO A 76 -5.96 1.25 -10.85
C PRO A 76 -7.30 1.51 -11.56
N GLY A 77 -7.35 2.47 -12.49
CA GLY A 77 -8.52 2.69 -13.34
C GLY A 77 -8.79 1.53 -14.32
N ALA A 78 -7.73 0.95 -14.91
CA ALA A 78 -7.87 -0.24 -15.73
C ALA A 78 -8.29 -1.45 -14.89
N TYR A 79 -7.67 -1.65 -13.72
CA TYR A 79 -8.02 -2.71 -12.77
C TYR A 79 -9.49 -2.65 -12.32
N ARG A 80 -9.99 -1.45 -11.99
CA ARG A 80 -11.40 -1.23 -11.64
C ARG A 80 -12.33 -1.64 -12.79
N LYS A 81 -11.99 -1.27 -14.03
CA LYS A 81 -12.79 -1.67 -15.20
C LYS A 81 -12.81 -3.18 -15.40
N THR A 82 -11.67 -3.87 -15.24
CA THR A 82 -11.64 -5.34 -15.40
C THR A 82 -12.37 -6.06 -14.28
N ALA A 83 -12.28 -5.55 -13.04
CA ALA A 83 -12.94 -6.15 -11.89
C ALA A 83 -14.47 -6.06 -11.96
N ARG A 84 -15.04 -5.11 -12.73
CA ARG A 84 -16.49 -5.03 -12.97
C ARG A 84 -17.06 -6.18 -13.82
N PHE A 85 -16.22 -6.93 -14.52
CA PHE A 85 -16.65 -8.01 -15.42
C PHE A 85 -16.56 -9.40 -14.78
N TYR A 86 -16.20 -9.49 -13.49
CA TYR A 86 -16.20 -10.69 -12.67
C TYR A 86 -17.20 -10.54 -11.54
#